data_AF-A0A7S2CDF7-F1
#
_entry.id   AF-A0A7S2CDF7-F1
#
_cell.length_a   1.000
_cell.length_b   1.000
_cell.length_c   1.000
_cell.angle_alpha   90.00
_cell.angle_beta   90.00
_cell.angle_gamma   90.00
#
_symmetry.space_group_name_H-M   'P 1'
#
loop_
_entity.id
_entity.type
_entity.pdbx_description
1 polymer ?
#
loop_
_entity_poly.entity_id
_entity_poly.type
_entity_poly.pdbx_seq_one_letter_code
_entity_poly.pdbx_strand_id
1 'polypeptide(L)'
;GDVEMGPGKTVRYVFKQMGRHDIDVVKVEILEDGSHRHLGMTKIEVTCKYVRREIRTLSDIDRDLFLDTVGVLQNLPTEDGQVLYGSKYKDKDYFIKLHLLYGANDDCDNWHEGAGFVGSHMALTLEYEQSLQAVHPAASVPYWDFTLESTFYNEENWR
;
A
#
# COMPACT_ATOMS: atom_id res chain seq x y z
N GLY A 1 -2.91 -19.21 -17.34
CA GLY A 1 -2.50 -18.97 -15.95
C GLY A 1 -1.39 -19.94 -15.69
N ASP A 2 -0.18 -19.44 -15.49
CA ASP A 2 0.98 -20.31 -15.24
C ASP A 2 0.79 -20.96 -13.87
N VAL A 3 0.74 -22.29 -13.85
CA VAL A 3 0.66 -23.07 -12.62
C VAL A 3 2.09 -23.17 -12.08
N GLU A 4 2.46 -22.25 -11.18
CA GLU A 4 3.71 -22.36 -10.44
C GLU A 4 3.52 -23.36 -9.29
N MET A 5 4.14 -24.54 -9.43
CA MET A 5 4.21 -25.55 -8.38
C MET A 5 5.54 -25.40 -7.62
N GLY A 6 5.47 -25.10 -6.33
CA GLY A 6 6.63 -25.15 -5.43
C GLY A 6 6.71 -26.49 -4.71
N PRO A 7 7.80 -27.28 -4.82
CA PRO A 7 7.99 -28.45 -3.98
C PRO A 7 8.38 -28.03 -2.55
N GLY A 8 7.74 -28.59 -1.53
CA GLY A 8 8.15 -28.41 -0.13
C GLY A 8 7.00 -28.41 0.88
N LYS A 9 7.35 -28.39 2.18
CA LYS A 9 6.38 -28.21 3.28
C LYS A 9 5.84 -26.77 3.35
N THR A 10 6.45 -25.83 2.64
CA THR A 10 6.10 -24.41 2.62
C THR A 10 6.27 -23.88 1.20
N VAL A 11 5.25 -23.21 0.68
CA VAL A 11 5.26 -22.54 -0.62
C VAL A 11 5.10 -21.04 -0.38
N ARG A 12 5.92 -20.22 -1.05
CA ARG A 12 5.76 -18.76 -1.07
C ARG A 12 5.32 -18.34 -2.46
N TYR A 13 4.31 -17.48 -2.52
CA TYR A 13 3.77 -16.96 -3.76
C TYR A 13 3.44 -15.47 -3.59
N VAL A 14 3.76 -14.67 -4.60
CA VAL A 14 3.46 -13.22 -4.63
C VAL A 14 2.39 -12.98 -5.68
N PHE A 15 1.21 -12.53 -5.23
CA PHE A 15 0.12 -12.20 -6.14
C PHE A 15 0.46 -10.94 -6.94
N LYS A 16 0.40 -11.05 -8.27
CA LYS A 16 0.61 -9.91 -9.18
C LYS A 16 -0.68 -9.14 -9.50
N GLN A 17 -1.82 -9.65 -9.03
CA GLN A 17 -3.14 -9.06 -9.27
C GLN A 17 -3.91 -8.97 -7.96
N MET A 18 -4.60 -7.84 -7.77
CA MET A 18 -5.53 -7.67 -6.66
C MET A 18 -6.78 -8.55 -6.86
N GLY A 19 -7.53 -8.75 -5.78
CA GLY A 19 -8.79 -9.49 -5.79
C GLY A 19 -8.66 -10.88 -5.18
N ARG A 20 -9.70 -11.68 -5.40
CA ARG A 20 -9.82 -13.04 -4.90
C ARG A 20 -9.08 -14.01 -5.81
N HIS A 21 -8.32 -14.91 -5.19
CA HIS A 21 -7.59 -15.99 -5.83
C HIS A 21 -7.98 -17.31 -5.17
N ASP A 22 -8.51 -18.23 -5.96
CA ASP A 22 -8.75 -19.59 -5.50
C ASP A 22 -7.49 -20.43 -5.81
N ILE A 23 -6.91 -21.03 -4.77
CA ILE A 23 -5.65 -21.77 -4.83
C ILE A 23 -5.94 -23.24 -4.57
N ASP A 24 -5.56 -24.09 -5.53
CA ASP A 24 -5.59 -25.53 -5.36
C ASP A 24 -4.27 -25.99 -4.72
N VAL A 25 -4.34 -26.52 -3.50
CA VAL A 25 -3.20 -27.11 -2.79
C VAL A 25 -3.27 -28.62 -2.94
N VAL A 26 -2.32 -29.18 -3.69
CA VAL A 26 -2.24 -30.62 -3.96
C VAL A 26 -1.16 -31.25 -3.10
N LYS A 27 -1.54 -32.29 -2.35
CA LYS A 27 -0.60 -33.17 -1.65
C LYS A 27 -0.12 -34.23 -2.63
N VAL A 28 1.18 -34.32 -2.85
CA VAL A 28 1.79 -35.33 -3.72
C VAL A 28 2.81 -36.17 -2.95
N GLU A 29 3.01 -37.40 -3.40
CA GLU A 29 4.16 -38.26 -3.06
C GLU A 29 5.06 -38.35 -4.29
N ILE A 30 6.36 -38.22 -4.09
CA ILE A 30 7.35 -38.37 -5.15
C ILE A 30 7.74 -39.84 -5.21
N LEU A 31 7.55 -40.49 -6.35
CA LEU A 31 7.89 -41.90 -6.59
C LEU A 31 9.37 -42.05 -6.98
N GLU A 32 9.88 -43.29 -6.98
CA GLU A 32 11.29 -43.60 -7.31
C GLU A 32 11.70 -43.19 -8.73
N ASP A 33 10.75 -43.16 -9.66
CA ASP A 33 10.95 -42.70 -11.05
C ASP A 33 10.89 -41.17 -11.20
N GLY A 34 10.73 -40.45 -10.09
CA GLY A 34 10.58 -38.99 -10.05
C GLY A 34 9.18 -38.48 -10.41
N SER A 35 8.23 -39.37 -10.73
CA SER A 35 6.85 -38.98 -10.97
C SER A 35 6.13 -38.62 -9.67
N HIS A 36 5.07 -37.83 -9.77
CA HIS A 36 4.27 -37.39 -8.63
C HIS A 36 2.95 -38.17 -8.56
N ARG A 37 2.71 -38.85 -7.44
CA ARG A 37 1.41 -39.46 -7.13
C ARG A 37 0.56 -38.50 -6.31
N HIS A 38 -0.62 -38.15 -6.81
CA HIS A 38 -1.56 -37.30 -6.08
C HIS A 38 -2.16 -38.06 -4.89
N LEU A 39 -2.00 -37.52 -3.69
CA LEU A 39 -2.52 -38.09 -2.44
C LEU A 39 -3.79 -37.38 -1.93
N GLY A 40 -4.02 -36.14 -2.37
CA GLY A 40 -5.19 -35.36 -1.97
C GLY A 40 -5.11 -33.91 -2.45
N MET A 41 -6.21 -33.18 -2.33
CA MET A 41 -6.32 -31.78 -2.74
C MET A 41 -7.21 -31.03 -1.74
N THR A 42 -6.89 -29.77 -1.49
CA THR A 42 -7.79 -28.81 -0.84
C THR A 42 -7.79 -27.49 -1.59
N LYS A 43 -8.87 -26.72 -1.46
CA LYS A 43 -8.98 -25.38 -2.04
C LYS A 43 -8.85 -24.34 -0.93
N ILE A 44 -8.07 -23.31 -1.18
CA ILE A 44 -7.90 -22.18 -0.26
C ILE A 44 -8.24 -20.91 -1.02
N GLU A 45 -9.08 -20.07 -0.42
CA GLU A 45 -9.37 -18.75 -0.94
C GLU A 45 -8.44 -17.73 -0.28
N VAL A 46 -7.75 -16.93 -1.11
CA VAL A 46 -6.90 -15.83 -0.65
C VAL A 46 -7.33 -14.54 -1.34
N THR A 47 -7.41 -13.43 -0.60
CA THR A 47 -7.68 -12.11 -1.17
C THR A 47 -6.44 -11.24 -1.11
N CYS A 48 -5.99 -10.76 -2.27
CA CYS A 48 -4.94 -9.76 -2.38
C CYS A 48 -5.57 -8.36 -2.44
N LYS A 49 -5.27 -7.51 -1.47
CA LYS A 49 -5.77 -6.13 -1.38
C LYS A 49 -4.75 -5.23 -0.69
N TYR A 50 -4.80 -3.94 -0.99
CA TYR A 50 -4.08 -2.95 -0.21
C TYR A 50 -4.67 -2.87 1.20
N VAL A 51 -3.78 -2.77 2.20
CA VAL A 51 -4.17 -2.65 3.61
C VAL A 51 -3.32 -1.57 4.25
N ARG A 52 -3.97 -0.49 4.69
CA ARG A 52 -3.33 0.54 5.49
C ARG A 52 -3.08 0.00 6.90
N ARG A 53 -1.86 0.17 7.40
CA ARG A 53 -1.41 -0.36 8.70
C ARG A 53 -0.84 0.74 9.56
N GLU A 54 -0.84 0.48 10.86
CA GLU A 54 -0.20 1.36 11.83
C GLU A 54 1.32 1.38 11.54
N ILE A 55 1.92 2.57 11.44
CA ILE A 55 3.30 2.75 10.95
C ILE A 55 4.36 1.99 11.76
N ARG A 56 4.16 1.80 13.08
CA ARG A 56 5.10 1.07 13.97
C ARG A 56 4.99 -0.45 13.82
N THR A 57 3.90 -0.94 13.21
CA THR A 57 3.69 -2.37 12.95
C THR A 57 4.22 -2.82 11.58
N LEU A 58 4.69 -1.87 10.75
CA LEU A 58 5.31 -2.20 9.48
C LEU A 58 6.62 -2.96 9.71
N SER A 59 6.91 -3.92 8.81
CA SER A 59 8.25 -4.48 8.74
C SER A 59 9.24 -3.41 8.27
N ASP A 60 10.53 -3.59 8.55
CA ASP A 60 11.56 -2.66 8.05
C ASP A 60 11.50 -2.55 6.53
N ILE A 61 11.27 -3.66 5.83
CA ILE A 61 11.13 -3.71 4.37
C ILE A 61 9.94 -2.86 3.90
N ASP A 62 8.77 -2.99 4.54
CA ASP A 62 7.58 -2.24 4.14
C ASP A 62 7.72 -0.74 4.45
N ARG A 63 8.39 -0.40 5.57
CA ARG A 63 8.65 0.97 5.96
C ARG A 63 9.63 1.64 5.01
N ASP A 64 10.73 0.99 4.68
CA ASP A 64 11.75 1.51 3.76
C ASP A 64 11.15 1.67 2.36
N LEU A 65 10.39 0.67 1.88
CA LEU A 65 9.64 0.75 0.61
C LEU A 65 8.72 1.97 0.59
N PHE A 66 7.93 2.20 1.65
CA PHE A 66 7.06 3.37 1.72
C PHE A 66 7.86 4.67 1.69
N LEU A 67 8.88 4.82 2.54
CA LEU A 67 9.67 6.05 2.66
C LEU A 67 10.49 6.36 1.40
N ASP A 68 11.07 5.34 0.76
CA ASP A 68 11.77 5.50 -0.52
C ASP A 68 10.81 5.96 -1.62
N THR A 69 9.60 5.37 -1.66
CA THR A 69 8.56 5.77 -2.61
C THR A 69 8.12 7.22 -2.37
N VAL A 70 7.93 7.62 -1.11
CA VAL A 70 7.67 9.02 -0.74
C VAL A 70 8.83 9.91 -1.19
N GLY A 71 10.08 9.47 -1.02
CA GLY A 71 11.27 10.17 -1.49
C GLY A 71 11.23 10.50 -2.98
N VAL A 72 10.69 9.61 -3.81
CA VAL A 72 10.45 9.89 -5.25
C VAL A 72 9.42 11.02 -5.42
N LEU A 73 8.27 10.94 -4.76
CA LEU A 73 7.22 11.98 -4.83
C LEU A 73 7.70 13.34 -4.32
N GLN A 74 8.67 13.37 -3.41
CA GLN A 74 9.23 14.61 -2.87
C GLN A 74 10.19 15.31 -3.83
N ASN A 75 10.85 14.58 -4.74
CA ASN A 75 12.02 15.08 -5.47
C ASN A 75 11.88 15.06 -7.00
N LEU A 76 10.91 14.34 -7.55
CA LEU A 76 10.70 14.25 -8.99
C LEU A 76 9.45 15.07 -9.38
N PRO A 77 9.58 16.11 -10.24
CA PRO A 77 8.43 16.91 -10.65
C PRO A 77 7.32 16.10 -11.32
N THR A 78 6.07 16.51 -11.14
CA THR A 78 4.89 15.81 -11.71
C THR A 78 5.03 15.55 -13.21
N GLU A 79 5.50 16.52 -14.01
CA GLU A 79 5.65 16.36 -15.46
C GLU A 79 6.62 15.23 -15.81
N ASP A 80 7.82 15.24 -15.21
CA ASP A 80 8.85 14.22 -15.43
C ASP A 80 8.40 12.85 -14.90
N GLY A 81 7.78 12.82 -13.72
CA GLY A 81 7.31 11.58 -13.13
C GLY A 81 6.12 10.96 -13.86
N GLN A 82 5.28 11.75 -14.54
CA GLN A 82 4.24 11.19 -15.41
C GLN A 82 4.81 10.53 -16.66
N VAL A 83 5.96 10.99 -17.17
CA VAL A 83 6.68 10.31 -18.25
C VAL A 83 7.20 8.95 -17.79
N LEU A 84 7.68 8.84 -16.54
CA LEU A 84 8.28 7.61 -16.02
C LEU A 84 7.28 6.60 -15.45
N TYR A 85 6.29 7.09 -14.70
CA TYR A 85 5.37 6.28 -13.88
C TYR A 85 3.91 6.34 -14.37
N GLY A 86 3.65 7.12 -15.41
CA GLY A 86 2.32 7.27 -16.01
C GLY A 86 1.46 8.34 -15.34
N SER A 87 0.28 8.57 -15.93
CA SER A 87 -0.58 9.73 -15.63
C SER A 87 -1.12 9.81 -14.21
N LYS A 88 -1.02 8.73 -13.43
CA LYS A 88 -1.43 8.73 -12.02
C LYS A 88 -0.38 9.34 -11.09
N TYR A 89 0.87 9.46 -11.54
CA TYR A 89 1.92 10.06 -10.75
C TYR A 89 1.70 11.56 -10.56
N LYS A 90 1.82 12.00 -9.31
CA LYS A 90 1.78 13.40 -8.86
C LYS A 90 2.77 13.58 -7.73
N ASP A 91 3.53 14.66 -7.77
CA ASP A 91 4.56 15.02 -6.79
C ASP A 91 3.99 15.78 -5.58
N LYS A 92 4.86 16.10 -4.62
CA LYS A 92 4.50 16.89 -3.43
C LYS A 92 3.84 18.23 -3.79
N ASP A 93 4.32 18.89 -4.84
CA ASP A 93 3.89 20.25 -5.18
C ASP A 93 2.47 20.25 -5.72
N TYR A 94 2.07 19.22 -6.46
CA TYR A 94 0.67 19.01 -6.85
C TYR A 94 -0.23 18.96 -5.61
N PHE A 95 0.09 18.10 -4.64
CA PHE A 95 -0.78 17.88 -3.47
C PHE A 95 -0.82 19.11 -2.56
N ILE A 96 0.31 19.79 -2.37
CA ILE A 96 0.38 21.05 -1.62
C ILE A 96 -0.47 22.13 -2.28
N LYS A 97 -0.31 22.34 -3.61
CA LYS A 97 -1.11 23.33 -4.35
C LYS A 97 -2.60 23.02 -4.28
N LEU A 98 -2.98 21.76 -4.42
CA LEU A 98 -4.37 21.32 -4.35
C LEU A 98 -4.97 21.61 -2.97
N HIS A 99 -4.27 21.25 -1.90
CA HIS A 99 -4.73 21.51 -0.53
C HIS A 99 -4.83 23.01 -0.22
N LEU A 100 -3.86 23.83 -0.66
CA LEU A 100 -3.90 25.28 -0.47
C LEU A 100 -5.05 25.93 -1.24
N LEU A 101 -5.31 25.50 -2.48
CA LEU A 101 -6.36 26.09 -3.32
C LEU A 101 -7.75 25.93 -2.69
N TYR A 102 -8.01 24.82 -2.01
CA TYR A 102 -9.33 24.51 -1.47
C TYR A 102 -9.46 24.71 0.06
N GLY A 103 -8.33 24.69 0.79
CA GLY A 103 -8.29 24.78 2.24
C GLY A 103 -7.64 26.06 2.79
N ALA A 104 -7.25 27.00 1.93
CA ALA A 104 -6.66 28.28 2.35
C ALA A 104 -7.16 29.47 1.52
N ASN A 105 -8.37 29.37 0.96
CA ASN A 105 -8.99 30.49 0.26
C ASN A 105 -9.67 31.42 1.28
N ASP A 106 -9.32 32.71 1.22
CA ASP A 106 -9.83 33.77 2.11
C ASP A 106 -11.37 33.88 2.09
N ASP A 107 -12.00 33.54 0.97
CA ASP A 107 -13.45 33.67 0.81
C ASP A 107 -14.22 32.51 1.48
N CYS A 108 -13.72 31.28 1.36
CA CYS A 108 -14.35 30.04 1.88
C CYS A 108 -13.32 28.90 1.96
N ASP A 109 -13.09 28.37 3.17
CA ASP A 109 -12.40 27.10 3.37
C ASP A 109 -13.35 25.94 3.08
N ASN A 110 -13.13 25.24 1.97
CA ASN A 110 -13.99 24.14 1.55
C ASN A 110 -13.57 22.80 2.13
N TRP A 111 -12.37 22.71 2.73
CA TRP A 111 -11.73 21.46 3.09
C TRP A 111 -11.50 21.28 4.57
N HIS A 112 -11.50 22.32 5.40
CA HIS A 112 -11.39 22.19 6.86
C HIS A 112 -12.70 22.44 7.59
N GLU A 113 -13.65 23.13 6.96
CA GLU A 113 -14.93 23.45 7.58
C GLU A 113 -16.10 22.70 6.94
N GLY A 114 -17.04 22.27 7.78
CA GLY A 114 -18.31 21.70 7.35
C GLY A 114 -18.20 20.34 6.63
N ALA A 115 -19.09 20.12 5.67
CA ALA A 115 -19.30 18.81 5.04
C ALA A 115 -18.15 18.40 4.08
N GLY A 116 -17.30 19.33 3.67
CA GLY A 116 -16.19 19.07 2.76
C GLY A 116 -15.03 18.29 3.40
N PHE A 117 -14.85 18.41 4.73
CA PHE A 117 -13.64 17.95 5.43
C PHE A 117 -13.32 16.47 5.23
N VAL A 118 -14.23 15.58 5.62
CA VAL A 118 -13.96 14.13 5.57
C VAL A 118 -13.79 13.66 4.13
N GLY A 119 -14.67 14.11 3.24
CA GLY A 119 -14.65 13.70 1.83
C GLY A 119 -13.37 14.14 1.11
N SER A 120 -12.94 15.38 1.31
CA SER A 120 -11.75 15.92 0.66
C SER A 120 -10.46 15.22 1.12
N HIS A 121 -10.28 15.02 2.42
CA HIS A 121 -9.08 14.39 2.96
C HIS A 121 -9.00 12.90 2.61
N MET A 122 -10.14 12.19 2.57
CA MET A 122 -10.19 10.81 2.08
C MET A 122 -9.81 10.74 0.60
N ALA A 123 -10.34 11.63 -0.24
CA ALA A 123 -10.02 11.68 -1.67
C ALA A 123 -8.54 12.01 -1.91
N LEU A 124 -8.00 13.01 -1.19
CA LEU A 124 -6.60 13.39 -1.26
C LEU A 124 -5.68 12.23 -0.88
N THR A 125 -6.01 11.49 0.19
CA THR A 125 -5.24 10.32 0.62
C THR A 125 -5.29 9.19 -0.42
N LEU A 126 -6.46 8.94 -1.03
CA LEU A 126 -6.61 7.92 -2.08
C LEU A 126 -5.87 8.29 -3.37
N GLU A 127 -5.82 9.58 -3.71
CA GLU A 127 -5.05 10.07 -4.84
C GLU A 127 -3.54 9.99 -4.57
N TYR A 128 -3.10 10.37 -3.37
CA TYR A 128 -1.71 10.21 -2.92
C TYR A 128 -1.26 8.75 -2.96
N GLU A 129 -2.10 7.83 -2.48
CA GLU A 129 -1.84 6.39 -2.54
C GLU A 129 -1.70 5.88 -3.98
N GLN A 130 -2.49 6.41 -4.93
CA GLN A 130 -2.33 6.08 -6.35
C GLN A 130 -1.02 6.62 -6.94
N SER A 131 -0.56 7.80 -6.53
CA SER A 131 0.76 8.30 -6.92
C SER A 131 1.89 7.42 -6.39
N LEU A 132 1.80 6.97 -5.13
CA LEU A 132 2.75 6.01 -4.57
C LEU A 132 2.74 4.69 -5.35
N GLN A 133 1.55 4.17 -5.68
CA GLN A 133 1.39 2.91 -6.42
C GLN A 133 1.86 2.99 -7.88
N ALA A 134 1.86 4.18 -8.49
CA ALA A 134 2.45 4.41 -9.80
C ALA A 134 3.98 4.21 -9.77
N VAL A 135 4.64 4.57 -8.66
CA VAL A 135 6.08 4.35 -8.44
C VAL A 135 6.35 2.91 -8.00
N HIS A 136 5.64 2.43 -6.99
CA HIS A 136 5.79 1.08 -6.46
C HIS A 136 4.43 0.41 -6.22
N PRO A 137 4.03 -0.60 -7.02
CA PRO A 137 2.69 -1.18 -6.95
C PRO A 137 2.28 -1.79 -5.62
N ALA A 138 3.22 -2.15 -4.74
CA ALA A 138 2.90 -2.66 -3.40
C ALA A 138 2.65 -1.56 -2.34
N ALA A 139 2.89 -0.29 -2.66
CA ALA A 139 2.80 0.80 -1.68
C ALA A 139 1.35 1.03 -1.22
N SER A 140 1.19 1.23 0.08
CA SER A 140 -0.05 1.66 0.71
C SER A 140 0.26 2.67 1.81
N VAL A 141 -0.60 3.66 1.99
CA VAL A 141 -0.42 4.72 2.99
C VAL A 141 -0.59 4.11 4.39
N PRO A 142 0.43 4.17 5.27
CA PRO A 142 0.25 3.80 6.66
C PRO A 142 -0.55 4.87 7.39
N TYR A 143 -1.10 4.51 8.55
CA TYR A 143 -1.67 5.47 9.49
C TYR A 143 -0.80 5.58 10.74
N TRP A 144 -0.89 6.72 11.40
CA TRP A 144 -0.28 6.94 12.69
C TRP A 144 -1.39 7.12 13.72
N ASP A 145 -1.48 6.17 14.65
CA ASP A 145 -2.35 6.31 15.82
C ASP A 145 -1.62 7.12 16.89
N PHE A 146 -1.81 8.44 16.86
CA PHE A 146 -1.16 9.37 17.79
C PHE A 146 -1.59 9.17 19.26
N THR A 147 -2.64 8.40 19.54
CA THR A 147 -3.10 8.17 20.92
C THR A 147 -2.15 7.25 21.67
N LEU A 148 -1.44 6.38 20.97
CA LEU A 148 -0.45 5.49 21.57
C LEU A 148 0.73 6.27 22.16
N GLU A 149 1.10 7.42 21.60
CA GLU A 149 2.14 8.29 22.15
C GLU A 149 1.80 8.74 23.57
N SER A 150 0.52 8.94 23.90
CA SER A 150 0.08 9.27 25.26
C SER A 150 0.29 8.14 26.28
N THR A 151 0.57 6.91 25.81
CA THR A 151 0.91 5.76 26.66
C THR A 151 2.41 5.67 26.95
N PHE A 152 3.24 6.25 26.07
CA PHE A 152 4.71 6.23 26.18
C PHE A 152 5.26 7.54 26.72
N TYR A 153 4.56 8.65 26.45
CA TYR A 153 4.98 9.99 26.75
C TYR A 153 3.92 10.75 27.57
N ASN A 154 4.40 11.59 28.47
CA ASN A 154 3.66 12.52 29.30
C ASN A 154 4.37 13.89 29.29
N GLU A 155 3.79 14.87 30.00
CA GLU A 155 4.34 16.24 30.07
C GLU A 155 5.80 16.30 30.54
N GLU A 156 6.28 15.29 31.28
CA GLU A 156 7.63 15.26 31.86
C GLU A 156 8.67 14.65 30.92
N ASN A 157 8.27 13.88 29.90
CA ASN A 157 9.20 13.13 29.06
C ASN A 157 8.98 13.32 27.54
N TRP A 158 8.00 14.15 27.15
CA TRP A 158 7.89 14.73 25.81
C TRP A 158 9.15 15.58 25.54
N ARG A 159 9.84 15.34 24.42
CA ARG A 159 11.05 16.07 23.98
C ARG A 159 10.82 16.71 22.62
#